data_AF-A0A238D8K5-F1
#
_entry.id   AF-A0A238D8K5-F1
#
_cell.length_a   1.000
_cell.length_b   1.000
_cell.length_c   1.000
_cell.angle_alpha   90.00
_cell.angle_beta   90.00
_cell.angle_gamma   90.00
#
_symmetry.space_group_name_H-M   'P 1'
#
loop_
_entity.id
_entity.type
_entity.pdbx_description
1 polymer ?
#
loop_
_entity_poly.entity_id
_entity_poly.type
_entity_poly.pdbx_seq_one_letter_code
_entity_poly.pdbx_strand_id
1 'polypeptide(L)' 'MEQRTSRLTVLIDPQKKAVFEHLCAREDQTPSQVVRRLIREYIEAQLGRPWKPGESLDDALGR' A
#
# COMPACT_ATOMS: atom_id res chain seq x y z
N MET A 1 -10.70 -1.43 19.13
CA MET A 1 -9.55 -1.75 18.26
C MET A 1 -8.79 -0.46 18.05
N GLU A 2 -7.53 -0.41 18.49
CA GLU A 2 -6.70 0.79 18.38
C GLU A 2 -6.58 1.20 16.90
N GLN A 3 -6.94 2.44 16.58
CA GLN A 3 -7.01 2.98 15.23
C GLN A 3 -5.58 3.21 14.69
N ARG A 4 -4.87 2.13 14.32
CA ARG A 4 -3.56 2.20 13.63
C ARG A 4 -3.74 2.51 12.14
N THR A 5 -4.60 3.47 11.81
CA THR A 5 -4.84 3.90 10.43
C THR A 5 -4.32 5.31 10.25
N SER A 6 -3.45 5.50 9.26
CA SER A 6 -2.93 6.80 8.84
C SER A 6 -3.35 7.07 7.39
N ARG A 7 -3.54 8.35 7.04
CA ARG A 7 -3.93 8.76 5.68
C ARG A 7 -2.68 9.01 4.83
N LEU A 8 -2.61 8.38 3.67
CA LEU A 8 -1.66 8.69 2.60
C LEU A 8 -2.40 9.38 1.47
N THR A 9 -2.02 10.60 1.12
CA THR A 9 -2.58 11.35 -0.02
C THR A 9 -1.52 11.44 -1.12
N VAL A 10 -1.87 11.03 -2.33
CA VAL A 10 -0.97 11.07 -3.49
C VAL A 10 -1.66 11.84 -4.61
N LEU A 11 -0.98 12.85 -5.16
CA LEU A 11 -1.41 13.53 -6.37
C LEU A 11 -0.91 12.75 -7.59
N ILE A 12 -1.83 12.40 -8.49
CA ILE A 12 -1.52 11.72 -9.74
C ILE A 12 -2.26 12.40 -10.90
N ASP A 13 -1.76 12.19 -12.11
CA ASP A 13 -2.42 12.62 -13.33
C ASP A 13 -3.87 12.07 -13.43
N PRO A 14 -4.85 12.89 -13.84
CA PRO A 14 -6.26 12.47 -13.88
C PRO A 14 -6.53 11.33 -14.88
N GLN A 15 -5.79 11.26 -16.00
CA GLN A 15 -5.96 10.18 -16.98
C GLN A 15 -5.41 8.87 -16.41
N LYS A 16 -4.25 8.90 -15.75
CA LYS A 16 -3.70 7.73 -15.04
C LYS A 16 -4.66 7.23 -13.96
N LYS A 17 -5.27 8.15 -13.19
CA LYS A 17 -6.29 7.79 -12.20
C LYS A 17 -7.46 7.05 -12.84
N ALA A 18 -8.01 7.58 -13.92
CA ALA A 18 -9.15 6.97 -14.60
C ALA A 18 -8.83 5.55 -15.13
N VAL A 19 -7.66 5.37 -15.75
CA VAL A 19 -7.20 4.05 -16.21
C VAL A 19 -7.03 3.09 -15.04
N PHE A 20 -6.40 3.54 -13.95
CA PHE A 20 -6.19 2.72 -12.75
C PHE A 20 -7.52 2.27 -12.13
N GLU A 21 -8.47 3.19 -11.97
CA GLU A 21 -9.81 2.89 -11.43
C GLU A 21 -10.57 1.90 -12.31
N HIS A 22 -10.48 2.05 -13.64
CA HIS A 22 -11.09 1.12 -14.58
C HIS A 22 -10.50 -0.30 -14.46
N LEU A 23 -9.17 -0.40 -14.38
CA LEU A 23 -8.49 -1.70 -14.21
C LEU A 23 -8.87 -2.36 -12.88
N CYS A 24 -8.89 -1.60 -11.78
CA CYS A 24 -9.30 -2.12 -10.47
C CYS A 24 -10.74 -2.66 -10.51
N ALA A 25 -11.66 -1.92 -11.11
CA ALA A 25 -13.07 -2.30 -11.22
C ALA A 25 -13.28 -3.58 -12.06
N ARG A 26 -12.43 -3.82 -13.07
CA ARG A 26 -12.46 -5.06 -13.88
C ARG A 26 -12.09 -6.32 -13.09
N GLU A 27 -11.36 -6.16 -11.99
CA GLU A 27 -10.90 -7.24 -11.11
C GLU A 27 -11.68 -7.28 -9.78
N ASP A 28 -12.83 -6.59 -9.71
CA ASP A 28 -13.65 -6.46 -8.48
C ASP A 28 -12.85 -5.92 -7.27
N GLN A 29 -11.86 -5.06 -7.53
CA GLN A 29 -11.02 -4.45 -6.50
C GLN A 29 -11.25 -2.94 -6.40
N THR A 30 -11.08 -2.40 -5.20
CA THR A 30 -11.00 -0.95 -5.00
C THR A 30 -9.55 -0.45 -5.18
N PRO A 31 -9.35 0.78 -5.69
CA PRO A 31 -8.02 1.38 -5.81
C PRO A 31 -7.20 1.30 -4.51
N SER A 32 -7.84 1.54 -3.37
CA SER A 32 -7.22 1.47 -2.05
C SER A 32 -6.71 0.06 -1.69
N GLN A 33 -7.41 -1.00 -2.10
CA GLN A 33 -6.95 -2.37 -1.87
C GLN A 33 -5.69 -2.67 -2.68
N VAL A 34 -5.69 -2.28 -3.97
CA VAL A 34 -4.55 -2.46 -4.86
C VAL A 34 -3.34 -1.66 -4.36
N VAL A 35 -3.51 -0.38 -4.02
CA VAL A 35 -2.43 0.46 -3.50
C VAL A 35 -1.86 -0.11 -2.20
N ARG A 36 -2.70 -0.58 -1.26
CA ARG A 36 -2.21 -1.22 -0.03
C ARG A 36 -1.38 -2.48 -0.30
N ARG A 37 -1.78 -3.27 -1.29
CA ARG A 37 -1.03 -4.45 -1.74
C ARG A 37 0.33 -4.04 -2.32
N LEU A 38 0.35 -3.07 -3.23
CA LEU A 38 1.59 -2.55 -3.82
C LEU A 38 2.55 -1.98 -2.77
N ILE A 39 2.04 -1.24 -1.78
CA ILE A 39 2.84 -0.72 -0.66
C ILE A 39 3.48 -1.88 0.12
N ARG A 40 2.70 -2.92 0.46
CA ARG A 40 3.22 -4.09 1.17
C ARG A 40 4.30 -4.80 0.37
N GLU A 41 4.01 -5.13 -0.90
CA GLU A 41 4.95 -5.83 -1.79
C GLU A 41 6.25 -5.03 -1.95
N TYR A 42 6.16 -3.70 -2.07
CA TYR A 42 7.32 -2.83 -2.12
C TYR A 42 8.16 -2.89 -0.84
N ILE A 43 7.53 -2.80 0.33
CA ILE A 43 8.22 -2.88 1.63
C ILE A 43 8.91 -4.24 1.76
N GLU A 44 8.20 -5.35 1.51
CA GLU A 44 8.75 -6.70 1.64
C GLU A 44 9.92 -6.96 0.69
N ALA A 45 9.84 -6.43 -0.54
CA ALA A 45 10.93 -6.52 -1.50
C ALA A 45 12.19 -5.77 -1.02
N GLN A 46 12.04 -4.61 -0.35
CA GLN A 46 13.16 -3.85 0.19
C GLN A 46 13.73 -4.46 1.48
N LEU A 47 12.87 -5.06 2.32
CA LEU A 47 13.30 -5.72 3.56
C LEU A 47 13.91 -7.11 3.32
N GLY A 48 13.60 -7.76 2.19
CA GLY A 48 13.99 -9.14 1.93
C GLY A 48 13.28 -10.15 2.85
N ARG A 49 12.24 -9.72 3.57
CA ARG A 49 11.42 -10.53 4.48
C ARG A 49 9.99 -10.01 4.53
N PRO A 50 9.01 -10.84 4.95
CA PRO A 50 7.65 -10.39 5.20
C PRO A 50 7.59 -9.30 6.28
N TRP A 51 6.73 -8.30 6.05
CA TRP A 51 6.45 -7.24 7.02
C TRP A 51 5.38 -7.70 8.02
N LYS A 52 5.56 -7.37 9.29
CA LYS A 52 4.71 -7.78 10.42
C LYS A 52 3.91 -6.59 10.96
N PRO A 53 2.57 -6.71 11.08
CA PRO A 53 1.76 -5.65 11.67
C PRO A 53 2.18 -5.35 13.11
N GLY A 54 2.52 -4.09 13.38
CA GLY A 54 2.88 -3.62 14.72
C GLY A 54 4.38 -3.65 15.03
N GLU A 55 5.24 -4.04 14.08
CA GLU A 55 6.68 -3.81 14.24
C GLU A 55 7.01 -2.31 14.20
N SER A 56 7.99 -1.89 15.01
CA SER A 56 8.52 -0.52 14.97
C SER A 56 9.26 -0.27 13.64
N LEU A 57 9.50 1.00 13.32
CA LEU A 57 10.39 1.36 12.21
C LEU A 57 11.81 0.79 12.41
N ASP A 58 12.32 0.83 13.65
CA ASP A 58 13.63 0.28 13.99
C ASP A 58 13.68 -1.25 13.82
N ASP A 59 12.66 -1.97 14.31
CA ASP A 59 12.51 -3.43 14.09
C ASP A 59 12.46 -3.77 12.59
N ALA A 60 11.71 -2.97 11.81
CA ALA A 60 11.59 -3.16 10.36
C ALA A 60 12.94 -3.00 9.66
N LEU A 61 13.71 -1.97 10.03
CA LEU A 61 14.97 -1.62 9.39
C LEU A 61 16.20 -2.31 10.00
N GLY A 62 16.05 -3.05 11.09
CA GLY A 62 17.15 -3.69 11.81
C GLY A 62 18.14 -2.67 12.40
N ARG A 63 17.64 -1.55 12.91
CA ARG A 63 18.44 -0.47 13.53
C ARG A 63 18.38 -0.52 15.05
#